data_AF-B5YH47-F1
#
_entry.id   AF-B5YH47-F1
#
_cell.length_a   1.000
_cell.length_b   1.000
_cell.length_c   1.000
_cell.angle_alpha   90.00
_cell.angle_beta   90.00
_cell.angle_gamma   90.00
#
_symmetry.space_group_name_H-M   'P 1'
#
loop_
_entity.id
_entity.type
_entity.pdbx_description
1 polymer ?
#
loop_
_entity_poly.entity_id
_entity_poly.type
_entity_poly.pdbx_seq_one_letter_code
_entity_poly.pdbx_strand_id
1 'polypeptide(L)'
;MRIKWDYFSKVQIPEKFARYLWDYKEESPLEILILRVLKYGSFEEVNAIFELYPEETYKIAMKYPEIKRGVKFWIKRWKIETLLKFL
;
A
#
# COMPACT_ATOMS: atom_id res chain seq x y z
N MET A 1 -14.71 0.78 15.92
CA MET A 1 -13.96 -0.50 15.82
C MET A 1 -12.51 -0.16 15.51
N ARG A 2 -11.53 -0.61 16.32
CA ARG A 2 -10.09 -0.38 16.07
C ARG A 2 -9.61 -1.46 15.11
N ILE A 3 -9.19 -1.09 13.90
CA ILE A 3 -8.63 -2.05 12.94
C ILE A 3 -7.27 -2.51 13.49
N LYS A 4 -7.12 -3.83 13.71
CA LYS A 4 -5.85 -4.43 14.17
C LYS A 4 -4.86 -4.42 13.01
N TRP A 5 -3.62 -3.98 13.21
CA TRP A 5 -2.59 -4.05 12.17
C TRP A 5 -2.07 -5.48 12.02
N ASP A 6 -1.70 -5.83 10.79
CA ASP A 6 -1.09 -7.10 10.39
C ASP A 6 0.41 -6.95 10.12
N TYR A 7 0.88 -5.76 9.70
CA TYR A 7 2.28 -5.54 9.29
C TYR A 7 2.98 -4.46 10.12
N PHE A 8 3.69 -4.90 11.16
CA PHE A 8 4.46 -4.03 12.07
C PHE A 8 5.95 -3.94 11.74
N SER A 9 6.43 -4.71 10.76
CA SER A 9 7.82 -4.64 10.32
C SER A 9 8.15 -3.21 9.88
N LYS A 10 9.27 -2.70 10.39
CA LYS A 10 9.80 -1.42 9.94
C LYS A 10 10.48 -1.62 8.59
N VAL A 11 10.18 -0.73 7.67
CA VAL A 11 10.82 -0.66 6.35
C VAL A 11 11.38 0.73 6.16
N GLN A 12 12.51 0.83 5.45
CA GLN A 12 13.02 2.11 4.98
C GLN A 12 11.96 2.78 4.11
N ILE A 13 11.77 4.08 4.29
CA ILE A 13 10.80 4.86 3.54
C ILE A 13 11.44 5.24 2.19
N PRO A 14 10.91 4.76 1.05
CA PRO A 14 11.37 5.23 -0.24
C PRO A 14 11.12 6.75 -0.37
N GLU A 15 12.10 7.49 -0.91
CA GLU A 15 12.06 8.96 -1.00
C GLU A 15 10.76 9.47 -1.66
N LYS A 16 10.30 8.78 -2.71
CA LYS A 16 9.05 9.06 -3.41
C LYS A 16 7.82 9.11 -2.48
N PHE A 17 7.83 8.38 -1.37
CA PHE A 17 6.72 8.32 -0.41
C PHE A 17 6.93 9.15 0.86
N ALA A 18 8.11 9.77 1.04
CA ALA A 18 8.47 10.49 2.26
C ALA A 18 7.47 11.60 2.62
N ARG A 19 6.90 12.28 1.61
CA ARG A 19 5.87 13.32 1.81
C ARG A 19 4.63 12.86 2.58
N TYR A 20 4.35 11.56 2.56
CA TYR A 20 3.21 10.98 3.25
C TYR A 20 3.52 10.57 4.69
N LEU A 21 4.78 10.58 5.10
CA LEU A 21 5.29 10.00 6.34
C LEU A 21 6.09 11.03 7.15
N TRP A 22 5.68 12.30 7.12
CA TRP A 22 6.39 13.43 7.76
C TRP A 22 6.62 13.27 9.28
N ASP A 23 5.85 12.42 9.94
CA ASP A 23 5.97 12.05 11.36
C ASP A 23 6.96 10.91 11.61
N TYR A 24 7.49 10.29 10.56
CA TYR A 24 8.54 9.28 10.61
C TYR A 24 9.86 9.88 10.10
N LYS A 25 10.99 9.36 10.62
CA LYS A 25 12.33 9.73 10.15
C LYS A 25 12.66 8.92 8.90
N GLU A 26 13.39 7.82 9.06
CA GLU A 26 13.90 7.00 7.95
C GLU A 26 13.08 5.73 7.73
N GLU A 27 12.37 5.27 8.76
CA GLU A 27 11.64 4.00 8.75
C GLU A 27 10.20 4.19 9.24
N SER A 28 9.29 3.39 8.68
CA SER A 28 7.91 3.33 9.15
C SER A 28 7.40 1.88 9.15
N PRO A 29 6.35 1.57 9.93
CA PRO A 29 5.65 0.29 9.78
C PRO A 29 5.14 0.15 8.35
N LEU A 30 5.35 -1.02 7.75
CA LEU A 30 4.96 -1.30 6.37
C LEU A 30 3.47 -1.00 6.11
N GLU A 31 2.60 -1.37 7.06
CA GLU A 31 1.16 -1.09 6.94
C GLU A 31 0.87 0.40 6.84
N ILE A 32 1.61 1.24 7.58
CA ILE A 32 1.43 2.69 7.57
C ILE A 32 1.95 3.30 6.27
N LEU A 33 3.11 2.86 5.79
CA LEU A 33 3.62 3.27 4.47
C LEU A 33 2.58 2.99 3.38
N ILE A 34 2.14 1.74 3.26
CA ILE A 34 1.17 1.32 2.25
C ILE A 34 -0.14 2.09 2.43
N LEU A 35 -0.71 2.11 3.64
CA LEU A 35 -2.00 2.75 3.91
C LEU A 35 -2.01 4.23 3.50
N ARG A 36 -0.93 4.96 3.79
CA ARG A 36 -0.84 6.39 3.45
C ARG A 36 -0.66 6.63 1.96
N VAL A 37 0.16 5.83 1.28
CA VAL A 37 0.25 5.90 -0.19
C VAL A 37 -1.10 5.57 -0.83
N LEU A 38 -1.83 4.56 -0.35
CA LEU A 38 -3.16 4.24 -0.88
C LEU A 38 -4.22 5.33 -0.64
N LYS A 39 -4.06 6.15 0.40
CA LYS A 39 -4.98 7.26 0.72
C LYS A 39 -4.70 8.52 -0.08
N TYR A 40 -3.42 8.86 -0.24
CA TYR A 40 -2.99 10.19 -0.68
C TYR A 40 -2.10 10.17 -1.94
N GLY A 41 -1.65 9.00 -2.37
CA GLY A 41 -0.83 8.76 -3.54
C GLY A 41 -1.50 9.15 -4.85
N SER A 42 -0.69 9.54 -5.84
CA SER A 42 -1.10 9.54 -7.24
C SER A 42 -1.32 8.11 -7.75
N PHE A 43 -1.88 7.97 -8.95
CA PHE A 43 -2.05 6.65 -9.58
C PHE A 43 -0.70 5.92 -9.73
N GLU A 44 0.33 6.64 -10.16
CA GLU A 44 1.69 6.13 -10.36
C GLU A 44 2.33 5.70 -9.05
N GLU A 45 2.09 6.42 -7.96
CA GLU A 45 2.61 6.07 -6.63
C GLU A 45 1.89 4.86 -6.03
N VAL A 46 0.57 4.77 -6.24
CA VAL A 46 -0.23 3.59 -5.86
C VAL A 46 0.22 2.36 -6.64
N ASN A 47 0.56 2.50 -7.92
CA ASN A 47 1.13 1.42 -8.71
C ASN A 47 2.53 1.05 -8.19
N ALA A 48 3.41 2.03 -7.94
CA ALA A 48 4.75 1.78 -7.45
C ALA A 48 4.77 1.04 -6.09
N ILE A 49 3.89 1.40 -5.15
CA ILE A 49 3.84 0.68 -3.86
C ILE A 49 3.29 -0.75 -4.03
N PHE A 50 2.37 -0.95 -4.99
CA PHE A 50 1.88 -2.28 -5.32
C PHE A 50 2.98 -3.17 -5.91
N GLU A 51 3.84 -2.64 -6.78
CA GLU A 51 4.97 -3.38 -7.35
C GLU A 51 5.99 -3.80 -6.28
N LEU A 52 6.22 -2.95 -5.28
CA LEU A 52 7.13 -3.25 -4.16
C LEU A 52 6.55 -4.30 -3.21
N TYR A 53 5.25 -4.23 -2.92
CA TYR A 53 4.59 -5.04 -1.89
C TYR A 53 3.21 -5.52 -2.35
N PRO A 54 3.12 -6.42 -3.36
CA PRO A 54 1.86 -6.74 -4.01
C PRO A 54 0.85 -7.44 -3.09
N GLU A 55 1.30 -8.37 -2.25
CA GLU A 55 0.43 -9.11 -1.32
C GLU A 55 -0.09 -8.23 -0.19
N GLU A 56 0.81 -7.46 0.43
CA GLU A 56 0.51 -6.58 1.54
C GLU A 56 -0.40 -5.44 1.08
N THR A 57 -0.09 -4.84 -0.08
CA THR A 57 -0.92 -3.79 -0.68
C THR A 57 -2.32 -4.29 -0.99
N TYR A 58 -2.46 -5.49 -1.55
CA TYR A 58 -3.76 -6.10 -1.78
C TYR A 58 -4.56 -6.28 -0.48
N LYS A 59 -3.95 -6.89 0.55
CA LYS A 59 -4.62 -7.15 1.84
C LYS A 59 -5.03 -5.85 2.53
N ILE A 60 -4.14 -4.86 2.59
CA ILE A 60 -4.41 -3.56 3.20
C ILE A 60 -5.52 -2.83 2.45
N ALA A 61 -5.48 -2.80 1.11
CA ALA A 61 -6.53 -2.18 0.32
C ALA A 61 -7.91 -2.79 0.57
N MET A 62 -8.00 -4.11 0.77
CA MET A 62 -9.28 -4.78 1.04
C MET A 62 -9.74 -4.62 2.49
N LYS A 63 -8.81 -4.52 3.42
CA LYS A 63 -9.06 -4.39 4.87
C LYS A 63 -9.62 -3.02 5.26
N TYR A 64 -9.06 -1.95 4.71
CA TYR A 64 -9.42 -0.59 5.12
C TYR A 64 -10.59 -0.03 4.29
N PRO A 65 -11.74 0.28 4.92
CA PRO A 65 -12.94 0.74 4.20
C PRO A 65 -12.74 2.11 3.55
N GLU A 66 -11.89 2.96 4.12
CA GLU A 66 -11.67 4.34 3.66
C GLU A 66 -10.83 4.45 2.37
N ILE A 67 -10.22 3.35 1.91
CA ILE A 67 -9.54 3.32 0.62
C ILE A 67 -10.57 3.49 -0.51
N LYS A 68 -10.29 4.41 -1.44
CA LYS A 68 -11.21 4.75 -2.54
C LYS A 68 -11.49 3.53 -3.41
N ARG A 69 -12.73 3.41 -3.90
CA ARG A 69 -13.15 2.28 -4.76
C ARG A 69 -12.29 2.14 -6.03
N GLY A 70 -11.89 3.26 -6.64
CA GLY A 70 -11.02 3.25 -7.82
C GLY A 70 -9.62 2.68 -7.53
N VAL A 71 -9.04 3.01 -6.37
CA VAL A 71 -7.78 2.43 -5.91
C VAL A 71 -7.92 0.92 -5.70
N LYS A 72 -9.01 0.49 -5.03
CA LYS A 72 -9.32 -0.94 -4.83
C LYS A 72 -9.46 -1.70 -6.15
N PHE A 73 -10.09 -1.09 -7.16
CA PHE A 73 -10.25 -1.68 -8.48
C PHE A 73 -8.90 -1.99 -9.14
N TRP A 74 -8.00 -1.01 -9.19
CA TRP A 74 -6.69 -1.20 -9.81
C TRP A 74 -5.83 -2.23 -9.08
N ILE A 75 -5.81 -2.20 -7.74
CA ILE A 75 -5.07 -3.18 -6.95
C ILE A 75 -5.58 -4.61 -7.18
N LYS A 76 -6.92 -4.81 -7.27
CA LYS A 76 -7.49 -6.11 -7.63
C LYS A 76 -7.05 -6.56 -9.03
N ARG A 77 -7.10 -5.64 -9.99
CA ARG A 77 -6.72 -5.92 -11.38
C ARG A 77 -5.25 -6.34 -11.47
N TRP A 78 -4.34 -5.56 -10.91
CA TRP A 78 -2.91 -5.88 -10.92
C TRP A 78 -2.59 -7.18 -10.17
N LYS A 79 -3.34 -7.47 -9.10
CA LYS A 79 -3.22 -8.75 -8.38
C LYS A 79 -3.56 -9.95 -9.28
N ILE A 80 -4.64 -9.85 -10.06
CA ILE A 80 -5.00 -10.89 -11.04
C ILE A 80 -3.93 -11.02 -12.11
N GLU A 81 -3.49 -9.90 -12.69
CA GLU A 81 -2.43 -9.88 -13.70
C GLU A 81 -1.12 -10.49 -13.17
N THR A 82 -0.77 -10.23 -11.91
CA THR A 82 0.39 -10.83 -11.25
C THR A 82 0.25 -12.34 -11.11
N LEU A 83 -0.90 -12.84 -10.69
CA LEU A 83 -1.15 -14.29 -10.56
C LEU A 83 -1.07 -15.01 -11.91
N LEU A 84 -1.59 -14.38 -12.97
CA LEU A 84 -1.57 -14.94 -14.33
C LEU A 84 -0.15 -15.02 -14.93
N LYS A 85 0.83 -14.25 -14.44
CA LYS A 85 2.23 -14.34 -14.88
C LYS A 85 2.95 -15.61 -14.39
N PHE A 86 2.39 -16.29 -13.39
CA PHE A 86 2.97 -17.50 -12.80
C PHE A 86 2.20 -18.78 -13.18
N LEU A 87 1.28 -18.68 -14.15
CA LEU A 87 0.55 -19.79 -14.76
C LEU A 87 1.04 -19.97 -16.21
#